data_AF-A0AAC8WJ21-F1
#
_entry.id   AF-A0AAC8WJ21-F1
#
_cell.length_a   1.000
_cell.length_b   1.000
_cell.length_c   1.000
_cell.angle_alpha   90.00
_cell.angle_beta   90.00
_cell.angle_gamma   90.00
#
_symmetry.space_group_name_H-M   'P 1'
#
loop_
_entity.id
_entity.type
_entity.pdbx_description
1 polymer ?
#
loop_
_entity_poly.entity_id
_entity_poly.type
_entity_poly.pdbx_seq_one_letter_code
_entity_poly.pdbx_strand_id
1 'polypeptide(L)'
;MSTKEKKKRGFPSAFTILAIILVLAAALTYIIPSGQFSRLTYDDSTNEFVITDHDNNVKTEPATQEVLDRLQIQLSLDKFTDGVIKKPIAIPGTYQRIVQHPQGFLDVIKAPVTGSMDTVDIMLFVLVLGGIIGIINKIGAFDAGMAALSKRTKGKEFLLVTLVFLLTTLGGTTFGLAEETIAFYPILMPIFLLSGFDVLTCIAAIYMGSSIGTMFSTVNPFATVIASNAAGISFTEGLTFRIVTLILASIITLAYMYWYAQKVKKDKTKSYVYVDEEEIHRRFLGEYDSNTEKEFTWRRKLCLLIFALAFPVLIWGVSLGGWWFEEMTALFLGVAVVIMFLSGLSEKDAINTFISGSADLVGVVLTIGLARSINIVMDNGFISDTLLYYSTEFVAGMSKGVFAVAQLIIFSFLGFFIPSSSGLAVLSMPIMAPLADTVGLSREVVINAYNWGQGWMSFITPTGLILVTLEMAGTTFDKWLKYILPLMGIMGVFSALMLIINTML
;
A
#
# COMPACT_ATOMS: atom_id res chain seq x y z
N MET A 1 -34.75 37.60 5.58
CA MET A 1 -33.76 37.04 6.54
C MET A 1 -33.13 35.83 5.89
N SER A 2 -31.88 35.95 5.44
CA SER A 2 -31.09 34.80 4.98
C SER A 2 -30.75 33.95 6.20
N THR A 3 -31.34 32.75 6.27
CA THR A 3 -30.93 31.72 7.21
C THR A 3 -29.48 31.37 6.90
N LYS A 4 -28.55 31.86 7.72
CA LYS A 4 -27.18 31.35 7.79
C LYS A 4 -27.29 29.86 8.07
N GLU A 5 -27.12 29.03 7.03
CA GLU A 5 -26.82 27.62 7.22
C GLU A 5 -25.60 27.55 8.13
N LYS A 6 -25.79 27.03 9.35
CA LYS A 6 -24.67 26.64 10.18
C LYS A 6 -23.88 25.63 9.36
N LYS A 7 -22.71 26.02 8.83
CA LYS A 7 -21.71 25.09 8.26
C LYS A 7 -21.54 23.97 9.28
N LYS A 8 -22.20 22.82 9.05
CA LYS A 8 -21.88 21.60 9.79
C LYS A 8 -20.38 21.40 9.58
N ARG A 9 -19.61 21.36 10.65
CA ARG A 9 -18.18 21.05 10.57
C ARG A 9 -18.09 19.68 9.90
N GLY A 10 -17.74 19.68 8.60
CA GLY A 10 -17.48 18.47 7.84
C GLY A 10 -16.27 17.75 8.43
N PHE A 11 -16.19 16.45 8.21
CA PHE A 11 -14.99 15.70 8.55
C PHE A 11 -13.78 16.30 7.80
N PRO A 12 -12.58 16.36 8.40
CA PRO A 12 -11.40 16.92 7.74
C PRO A 12 -11.07 16.19 6.42
N SER A 13 -10.52 16.91 5.44
CA SER A 13 -10.05 16.30 4.19
C SER A 13 -8.84 15.38 4.42
N ALA A 14 -8.57 14.49 3.47
CA ALA A 14 -7.37 13.63 3.48
C ALA A 14 -6.09 14.43 3.76
N PHE A 15 -5.90 15.53 3.02
CA PHE A 15 -4.77 16.43 3.21
C PHE A 15 -4.70 17.02 4.64
N THR A 16 -5.85 17.43 5.20
CA THR A 16 -5.90 17.99 6.56
C THR A 16 -5.55 16.93 7.61
N ILE A 17 -6.02 15.69 7.44
CA ILE A 17 -5.72 14.58 8.34
C ILE A 17 -4.21 14.32 8.35
N LEU A 18 -3.59 14.23 7.17
CA LEU A 18 -2.15 14.02 7.06
C LEU A 18 -1.35 15.17 7.68
N ALA A 19 -1.77 16.42 7.49
CA ALA A 19 -1.11 17.58 8.09
C ALA A 19 -1.18 17.53 9.64
N ILE A 20 -2.32 17.12 10.21
CA ILE A 20 -2.46 16.91 11.66
C ILE A 20 -1.51 15.80 12.12
N ILE A 21 -1.45 14.68 11.39
CA ILE A 21 -0.59 13.55 11.76
C ILE A 21 0.88 13.93 11.66
N LEU A 22 1.29 14.73 10.68
CA LEU A 22 2.64 15.26 10.57
C LEU A 22 3.03 16.07 11.80
N VAL A 23 2.14 16.95 12.28
CA VAL A 23 2.37 17.73 13.50
C VAL A 23 2.43 16.82 14.72
N LEU A 24 1.58 15.79 14.80
CA LEU A 24 1.62 14.81 15.88
C LEU A 24 2.91 13.99 15.86
N ALA A 25 3.37 13.54 14.68
CA ALA A 25 4.62 12.83 14.52
C ALA A 25 5.82 13.68 14.97
N ALA A 26 5.83 14.97 14.60
CA ALA A 26 6.83 15.91 15.09
C ALA A 26 6.76 16.08 16.61
N ALA A 27 5.56 16.21 17.19
CA ALA A 27 5.40 16.26 18.64
C ALA A 27 5.91 14.99 19.34
N LEU A 28 5.71 13.81 18.74
CA LEU A 28 6.25 12.55 19.27
C LEU A 28 7.78 12.54 19.34
N THR A 29 8.47 13.25 18.44
CA THR A 29 9.95 13.38 18.50
C THR A 29 10.46 14.17 19.72
N TYR A 30 9.57 14.86 20.45
CA TYR A 30 9.92 15.48 21.74
C TYR A 30 9.71 14.53 22.93
N ILE A 31 8.88 13.51 22.77
CA ILE A 31 8.43 12.63 23.86
C ILE A 31 9.20 11.31 23.82
N ILE A 32 9.31 10.71 22.63
CA ILE A 32 10.00 9.46 22.41
C ILE A 32 11.51 9.75 22.31
N PRO A 33 12.35 9.07 23.11
CA PRO A 33 13.80 9.28 23.03
C PRO A 33 14.34 9.03 21.63
N SER A 34 15.26 9.88 21.18
CA SER A 34 16.03 9.58 19.97
C SER A 34 17.00 8.43 20.24
N GLY A 35 17.04 7.46 19.35
CA GLY A 35 17.89 6.29 19.46
C GLY A 35 18.14 5.65 18.11
N GLN A 36 19.24 4.91 18.01
CA GLN A 36 19.66 4.26 16.77
C GLN A 36 20.33 2.92 17.06
N PHE A 37 20.10 1.95 16.18
CA PHE A 37 20.97 0.79 16.06
C PHE A 37 22.12 1.11 15.11
N SER A 38 23.26 0.46 15.32
CA SER A 38 24.29 0.40 14.29
C SER A 38 23.74 -0.32 13.06
N ARG A 39 24.21 0.07 11.87
CA ARG A 39 23.76 -0.48 10.58
C ARG A 39 24.88 -1.24 9.90
N LEU A 40 24.51 -2.34 9.26
CA LEU A 40 25.37 -3.08 8.35
C LEU A 40 24.90 -2.87 6.91
N THR A 41 25.81 -2.48 6.03
CA THR A 41 25.60 -2.41 4.58
C THR A 41 26.67 -3.23 3.88
N TYR A 42 26.31 -3.93 2.80
CA TYR A 42 27.28 -4.63 1.96
C TYR A 42 27.67 -3.74 0.79
N ASP A 43 28.98 -3.53 0.61
CA ASP A 43 29.55 -2.83 -0.53
C ASP A 43 30.06 -3.84 -1.56
N ASP A 44 29.33 -3.98 -2.66
CA ASP A 44 29.63 -4.93 -3.73
C ASP A 44 30.90 -4.55 -4.51
N SER A 45 31.32 -3.28 -4.47
CA SER A 45 32.50 -2.82 -5.21
C SER A 45 33.81 -3.23 -4.53
N THR A 46 33.81 -3.30 -3.20
CA THR A 46 34.97 -3.67 -2.38
C THR A 46 34.85 -5.06 -1.77
N ASN A 47 33.66 -5.68 -1.84
CA ASN A 47 33.33 -6.93 -1.15
C ASN A 47 33.57 -6.83 0.37
N GLU A 48 33.13 -5.73 0.95
CA GLU A 48 33.27 -5.42 2.38
C GLU A 48 31.90 -5.13 3.02
N PHE A 49 31.81 -5.45 4.31
CA PHE A 49 30.76 -4.95 5.16
C PHE A 49 31.12 -3.58 5.71
N VAL A 50 30.25 -2.61 5.46
CA VAL A 50 30.31 -1.25 5.98
C VAL A 50 29.42 -1.17 7.22
N ILE A 51 30.04 -1.02 8.38
CA ILE A 51 29.35 -0.85 9.66
C ILE A 51 29.33 0.63 10.00
N THR A 52 28.15 1.20 10.13
CA THR A 52 27.95 2.59 10.56
C THR A 52 27.35 2.60 11.96
N ASP A 53 28.06 3.20 12.92
CA ASP A 53 27.57 3.36 14.29
C ASP A 53 26.65 4.59 14.45
N HIS A 54 26.24 4.84 15.69
CA HIS A 54 25.35 5.96 16.06
C HIS A 54 26.00 7.34 15.95
N ASP A 55 27.33 7.42 15.94
CA ASP A 55 28.10 8.66 15.76
C ASP A 55 28.46 8.90 14.28
N ASN A 56 27.91 8.10 13.37
CA ASN A 56 28.27 8.03 11.95
C ASN A 56 29.74 7.66 11.70
N ASN A 57 30.42 7.01 12.65
CA ASN A 57 31.71 6.43 12.38
C ASN A 57 31.51 5.20 11.49
N VAL A 58 32.30 5.13 10.44
CA VAL A 58 32.27 4.03 9.48
C VAL A 58 33.46 3.14 9.73
N LYS A 59 33.19 1.85 9.93
CA LYS A 59 34.19 0.79 9.99
C LYS A 59 33.91 -0.20 8.89
N THR A 60 34.92 -0.54 8.09
CA THR A 60 34.81 -1.62 7.12
C THR A 60 35.40 -2.91 7.67
N GLU A 61 34.76 -4.03 7.37
CA GLU A 61 35.25 -5.37 7.66
C GLU A 61 35.06 -6.27 6.43
N PRO A 62 35.91 -7.30 6.24
CA PRO A 62 35.73 -8.25 5.14
C PRO A 62 34.33 -8.87 5.15
N ALA A 63 33.71 -9.02 3.98
CA ALA A 63 32.40 -9.67 3.86
C ALA A 63 32.51 -11.18 4.08
N THR A 64 32.52 -11.61 5.36
CA THR A 64 32.60 -13.04 5.74
C THR A 64 31.49 -13.45 6.71
N GLN A 65 31.20 -14.75 6.74
CA GLN A 65 30.20 -15.30 7.66
C GLN A 65 30.62 -15.11 9.12
N GLU A 66 31.93 -15.16 9.43
CA GLU A 66 32.39 -14.94 10.82
C GLU A 66 32.07 -13.53 11.32
N VAL A 67 32.09 -12.52 10.44
CA VAL A 67 31.70 -11.14 10.79
C VAL A 67 30.20 -11.08 11.11
N LEU A 68 29.35 -11.70 10.28
CA LEU A 68 27.90 -11.75 10.50
C LEU A 68 27.55 -12.45 11.82
N ASP A 69 28.17 -13.61 12.07
CA ASP A 69 27.95 -14.40 13.28
C ASP A 69 28.37 -13.61 14.54
N ARG A 70 29.52 -12.92 14.49
CA ARG A 70 30.00 -12.07 15.59
C ARG A 70 29.07 -10.88 15.85
N LEU A 71 28.44 -10.34 14.81
CA LEU A 71 27.44 -9.28 14.91
C LEU A 71 26.04 -9.80 15.29
N GLN A 72 25.90 -11.11 15.56
CA GLN A 72 24.64 -11.78 15.86
C GLN A 72 23.59 -11.68 14.74
N ILE A 73 24.04 -11.44 13.51
CA ILE A 73 23.20 -11.36 12.33
C ILE A 73 23.06 -12.78 11.78
N GLN A 74 21.91 -13.40 12.05
CA GLN A 74 21.63 -14.78 11.65
C GLN A 74 21.16 -14.86 10.18
N LEU A 75 22.01 -14.34 9.30
CA LEU A 75 21.85 -14.34 7.85
C LEU A 75 23.07 -15.01 7.21
N SER A 76 22.84 -15.67 6.08
CA SER A 76 23.91 -16.25 5.29
C SER A 76 24.54 -15.20 4.36
N LEU A 77 25.86 -15.27 4.17
CA LEU A 77 26.63 -14.31 3.37
C LEU A 77 26.08 -14.14 1.93
N ASP A 78 25.59 -15.23 1.32
CA ASP A 78 25.00 -15.22 -0.02
C ASP A 78 23.84 -14.23 -0.16
N LYS A 79 23.10 -13.95 0.92
CA LYS A 79 22.00 -12.97 0.90
C LYS A 79 22.49 -11.56 0.62
N PHE A 80 23.74 -11.25 0.94
CA PHE A 80 24.35 -9.96 0.65
C PHE A 80 24.99 -9.97 -0.74
N THR A 81 25.81 -10.99 -1.03
CA THR A 81 26.56 -11.07 -2.30
C THR A 81 25.66 -11.29 -3.52
N ASP A 82 24.51 -11.96 -3.36
CA ASP A 82 23.53 -12.14 -4.44
C ASP A 82 22.61 -10.92 -4.62
N GLY A 83 22.85 -9.84 -3.86
CA GLY A 83 22.08 -8.60 -3.92
C GLY A 83 20.64 -8.74 -3.42
N VAL A 84 20.35 -9.74 -2.59
CA VAL A 84 19.02 -9.95 -1.99
C VAL A 84 18.77 -8.91 -0.89
N ILE A 85 19.77 -8.67 -0.05
CA ILE A 85 19.76 -7.62 0.99
C ILE A 85 20.59 -6.44 0.48
N LYS A 86 19.91 -5.42 -0.05
CA LYS A 86 20.55 -4.16 -0.51
C LYS A 86 20.43 -3.02 0.47
N LYS A 87 19.43 -3.07 1.34
CA LYS A 87 19.15 -2.00 2.31
C LYS A 87 20.01 -2.20 3.56
N PRO A 88 20.42 -1.11 4.23
CA PRO A 88 21.07 -1.21 5.53
C PRO A 88 20.19 -1.99 6.52
N ILE A 89 20.78 -2.96 7.21
CA ILE A 89 20.09 -3.75 8.24
C ILE A 89 20.53 -3.34 9.64
N ALA A 90 19.63 -3.47 10.61
CA ALA A 90 19.93 -3.21 12.01
C ALA A 90 20.83 -4.31 12.58
N ILE A 91 21.88 -3.92 13.32
CA ILE A 91 22.73 -4.85 14.05
C ILE A 91 22.10 -5.12 15.43
N PRO A 92 21.72 -6.38 15.76
CA PRO A 92 21.11 -6.71 17.05
C PRO A 92 21.98 -6.30 18.24
N GLY A 93 21.34 -5.87 19.34
CA GLY A 93 22.02 -5.52 20.60
C GLY A 93 22.81 -4.21 20.58
N THR A 94 22.85 -3.48 19.45
CA THR A 94 23.63 -2.22 19.33
C THR A 94 22.82 -0.95 19.54
N TYR A 95 21.56 -1.07 19.99
CA TYR A 95 20.71 0.10 20.23
C TYR A 95 21.35 1.02 21.27
N GLN A 96 21.47 2.30 20.92
CA GLN A 96 21.89 3.34 21.85
C GLN A 96 20.96 4.53 21.74
N ARG A 97 20.70 5.15 22.90
CA ARG A 97 20.08 6.47 22.93
C ARG A 97 21.11 7.50 22.49
N ILE A 98 20.69 8.39 21.62
CA ILE A 98 21.50 9.51 21.14
C ILE A 98 20.97 10.82 21.70
N VAL A 99 21.64 11.92 21.37
CA VAL A 99 21.13 13.25 21.68
C VAL A 99 19.75 13.41 21.05
N GLN A 100 18.80 14.01 21.77
CA GLN A 100 17.45 14.18 21.26
C GLN A 100 17.46 15.05 20.00
N HIS A 101 16.82 14.59 18.92
CA HIS A 101 16.67 15.32 17.65
C HIS A 101 15.20 15.68 17.37
N PRO A 102 14.56 16.51 18.21
CA PRO A 102 13.17 16.83 18.01
C PRO A 102 12.98 17.66 16.73
N GLN A 103 11.95 17.34 15.95
CA GLN A 103 11.65 18.03 14.70
C GLN A 103 10.90 19.34 14.97
N GLY A 104 11.53 20.46 14.64
CA GLY A 104 11.01 21.79 14.93
C GLY A 104 9.98 22.25 13.89
N PHE A 105 9.45 23.45 14.12
CA PHE A 105 8.46 24.07 13.23
C PHE A 105 8.94 24.19 11.76
N LEU A 106 10.21 24.54 11.56
CA LEU A 106 10.78 24.66 10.21
C LEU A 106 10.93 23.30 9.53
N ASP A 107 11.25 22.25 10.29
CA ASP A 107 11.40 20.89 9.76
C ASP A 107 10.03 20.36 9.32
N VAL A 108 8.99 20.61 10.12
CA VAL A 108 7.60 20.28 9.77
C VAL A 108 7.13 20.99 8.49
N ILE A 109 7.50 22.26 8.29
CA ILE A 109 7.14 22.99 7.06
C ILE A 109 7.91 22.47 5.84
N LYS A 110 9.19 22.10 6.00
CA LYS A 110 10.02 21.57 4.92
C LYS A 110 9.67 20.12 4.57
N ALA A 111 9.20 19.34 5.54
CA ALA A 111 8.99 17.92 5.39
C ALA A 111 8.08 17.53 4.20
N PRO A 112 6.95 18.22 3.91
CA PRO A 112 6.14 17.93 2.71
C PRO A 112 6.91 18.12 1.40
N VAL A 113 7.81 19.11 1.32
CA VAL A 113 8.64 19.34 0.14
C VAL A 113 9.63 18.21 -0.03
N THR A 114 10.33 17.83 1.05
CA THR A 114 11.25 16.68 1.04
C THR A 114 10.51 15.39 0.73
N GLY A 115 9.33 15.19 1.29
CA GLY A 115 8.47 14.04 1.02
C GLY A 115 8.09 13.93 -0.45
N SER A 116 7.69 15.04 -1.08
CA SER A 116 7.42 15.07 -2.53
C SER A 116 8.67 14.77 -3.37
N MET A 117 9.84 15.28 -2.99
CA MET A 117 11.09 14.98 -3.70
C MET A 117 11.47 13.49 -3.59
N ASP A 118 11.23 12.89 -2.42
CA ASP A 118 11.55 11.49 -2.13
C ASP A 118 10.54 10.49 -2.75
N THR A 119 9.39 10.96 -3.25
CA THR A 119 8.38 10.15 -3.95
C THR A 119 8.08 10.63 -5.36
N VAL A 120 9.02 11.35 -5.98
CA VAL A 120 8.81 11.96 -7.29
C VAL A 120 8.50 10.93 -8.38
N ASP A 121 9.11 9.75 -8.27
CA ASP A 121 8.93 8.60 -9.15
C ASP A 121 7.47 8.08 -9.12
N ILE A 122 6.90 7.91 -7.92
CA ILE A 122 5.49 7.53 -7.73
C ILE A 122 4.55 8.64 -8.24
N MET A 123 4.87 9.90 -7.92
CA MET A 123 4.04 11.04 -8.33
C MET A 123 3.99 11.16 -9.87
N LEU A 124 5.13 11.00 -10.56
CA LEU A 124 5.21 11.02 -12.01
C LEU A 124 4.42 9.87 -12.63
N PHE A 125 4.56 8.66 -12.10
CA PHE A 125 3.78 7.49 -12.54
C PHE A 125 2.27 7.76 -12.51
N VAL A 126 1.77 8.27 -11.37
CA VAL A 126 0.35 8.59 -11.19
C VAL A 126 -0.10 9.69 -12.17
N LEU A 127 0.68 10.76 -12.34
CA LEU A 127 0.35 11.84 -13.29
C LEU A 127 0.27 11.35 -14.74
N VAL A 128 1.23 10.54 -15.18
CA VAL A 128 1.24 9.95 -16.54
C VAL A 128 0.01 9.09 -16.76
N LEU A 129 -0.32 8.26 -15.76
CA LEU A 129 -1.49 7.40 -15.79
C LEU A 129 -2.80 8.19 -15.87
N GLY A 130 -2.93 9.29 -15.10
CA GLY A 130 -4.05 10.22 -15.20
C GLY A 130 -4.21 10.82 -16.60
N GLY A 131 -3.09 11.20 -17.23
CA GLY A 131 -3.11 11.73 -18.59
C GLY A 131 -3.58 10.71 -19.63
N ILE A 132 -3.14 9.46 -19.52
CA ILE A 132 -3.62 8.36 -20.40
C ILE A 132 -5.12 8.13 -20.21
N ILE A 133 -5.56 8.06 -18.97
CA ILE A 133 -6.98 7.89 -18.61
C ILE A 133 -7.81 9.04 -19.19
N GLY A 134 -7.31 10.27 -19.10
CA GLY A 134 -7.94 11.45 -19.72
C GLY A 134 -8.15 11.27 -21.23
N ILE A 135 -7.15 10.80 -21.97
CA ILE A 135 -7.27 10.54 -23.42
C ILE A 135 -8.31 9.45 -23.69
N ILE A 136 -8.22 8.31 -22.98
CA ILE A 136 -9.12 7.17 -23.18
C ILE A 136 -10.58 7.55 -22.87
N ASN A 137 -10.78 8.38 -21.83
CA ASN A 137 -12.09 8.92 -21.50
C ASN A 137 -12.61 9.85 -22.59
N LYS A 138 -11.79 10.80 -23.07
CA LYS A 138 -12.16 11.76 -24.11
C LYS A 138 -12.61 11.10 -25.41
N ILE A 139 -11.96 10.02 -25.83
CA ILE A 139 -12.36 9.28 -27.04
C ILE A 139 -13.63 8.43 -26.84
N GLY A 140 -14.15 8.34 -25.61
CA GLY A 140 -15.34 7.57 -25.25
C GLY A 140 -15.11 6.06 -25.29
N ALA A 141 -13.88 5.60 -25.11
CA ALA A 141 -13.57 4.17 -25.12
C ALA A 141 -14.08 3.50 -23.83
N PHE A 142 -13.97 4.18 -22.68
CA PHE A 142 -14.56 3.67 -21.44
C PHE A 142 -16.08 3.58 -21.52
N ASP A 143 -16.78 4.59 -22.06
CA ASP A 143 -18.24 4.54 -22.25
C ASP A 143 -18.71 3.30 -23.01
N ALA A 144 -18.03 2.99 -24.13
CA ALA A 144 -18.32 1.79 -24.92
C ALA A 144 -18.03 0.50 -24.13
N GLY A 145 -16.93 0.48 -23.36
CA GLY A 145 -16.56 -0.58 -22.41
C GLY A 145 -17.63 -0.85 -21.36
N MET A 146 -18.09 0.22 -20.71
CA MET A 146 -19.10 0.20 -19.65
C MET A 146 -20.44 -0.31 -20.14
N ALA A 147 -20.91 0.17 -21.29
CA ALA A 147 -22.18 -0.27 -21.87
C ALA A 147 -22.16 -1.77 -22.21
N ALA A 148 -21.06 -2.25 -22.79
CA ALA A 148 -20.89 -3.66 -23.11
C ALA A 148 -20.81 -4.54 -21.86
N LEU A 149 -20.07 -4.09 -20.84
CA LEU A 149 -19.90 -4.84 -19.60
C LEU A 149 -21.19 -4.86 -18.78
N SER A 150 -21.84 -3.71 -18.58
CA SER A 150 -23.12 -3.57 -17.87
C SER A 150 -24.21 -4.47 -18.46
N LYS A 151 -24.29 -4.57 -19.80
CA LYS A 151 -25.22 -5.49 -20.47
C LYS A 151 -24.90 -6.96 -20.21
N ARG A 152 -23.62 -7.33 -20.10
CA ARG A 152 -23.17 -8.72 -19.85
C ARG A 152 -23.21 -9.12 -18.37
N THR A 153 -23.03 -8.17 -17.46
CA THR A 153 -23.03 -8.41 -16.00
C THR A 153 -24.42 -8.31 -15.38
N LYS A 154 -25.44 -7.89 -16.13
CA LYS A 154 -26.83 -7.84 -15.67
C LYS A 154 -27.29 -9.18 -15.08
N GLY A 155 -27.76 -9.15 -13.84
CA GLY A 155 -28.17 -10.34 -13.06
C GLY A 155 -27.01 -11.11 -12.39
N LYS A 156 -25.75 -10.72 -12.64
CA LYS A 156 -24.54 -11.27 -12.02
C LYS A 156 -23.62 -10.16 -11.54
N GLU A 157 -24.18 -9.05 -11.04
CA GLU A 157 -23.40 -7.84 -10.77
C GLU A 157 -22.29 -8.10 -9.73
N PHE A 158 -22.55 -8.95 -8.73
CA PHE A 158 -21.55 -9.29 -7.72
C PHE A 158 -20.38 -10.13 -8.25
N LEU A 159 -20.54 -10.81 -9.40
CA LEU A 159 -19.43 -11.51 -10.04
C LEU A 159 -18.33 -10.52 -10.46
N LEU A 160 -18.70 -9.32 -10.89
CA LEU A 160 -17.72 -8.26 -11.19
C LEU A 160 -16.91 -7.90 -9.95
N VAL A 161 -17.58 -7.69 -8.82
CA VAL A 161 -16.96 -7.39 -7.52
C VAL A 161 -15.97 -8.49 -7.14
N THR A 162 -16.39 -9.75 -7.25
CA THR A 162 -15.55 -10.91 -6.95
C THR A 162 -14.33 -11.01 -7.88
N LEU A 163 -14.50 -10.82 -9.19
CA LEU A 163 -13.39 -10.91 -10.14
C LEU A 163 -12.36 -9.80 -9.91
N VAL A 164 -12.80 -8.57 -9.70
CA VAL A 164 -11.91 -7.45 -9.39
C VAL A 164 -11.15 -7.72 -8.11
N PHE A 165 -11.86 -8.15 -7.05
CA PHE A 165 -11.24 -8.49 -5.77
C PHE A 165 -10.19 -9.61 -5.88
N LEU A 166 -10.50 -10.69 -6.60
CA LEU A 166 -9.56 -11.80 -6.77
C LEU A 166 -8.32 -11.39 -7.58
N LEU A 167 -8.50 -10.58 -8.62
CA LEU A 167 -7.38 -10.07 -9.42
C LEU A 167 -6.48 -9.14 -8.61
N THR A 168 -7.04 -8.23 -7.82
CA THR A 168 -6.25 -7.33 -6.96
C THR A 168 -5.61 -8.08 -5.79
N THR A 169 -6.28 -9.09 -5.25
CA THR A 169 -5.70 -10.00 -4.24
C THR A 169 -4.51 -10.77 -4.80
N LEU A 170 -4.64 -11.30 -6.01
CA LEU A 170 -3.55 -11.99 -6.69
C LEU A 170 -2.37 -11.04 -6.93
N GLY A 171 -2.64 -9.81 -7.38
CA GLY A 171 -1.57 -8.80 -7.54
C GLY A 171 -0.89 -8.45 -6.22
N GLY A 172 -1.65 -8.25 -5.15
CA GLY A 172 -1.12 -7.92 -3.83
C GLY A 172 -0.22 -9.01 -3.25
N THR A 173 -0.63 -10.28 -3.39
CA THR A 173 0.13 -11.42 -2.84
C THR A 173 1.37 -11.80 -3.66
N THR A 174 1.42 -11.41 -4.94
CA THR A 174 2.50 -11.81 -5.87
C THR A 174 3.55 -10.73 -6.07
N PHE A 175 3.16 -9.50 -6.40
CA PHE A 175 4.09 -8.41 -6.67
C PHE A 175 3.77 -7.13 -5.89
N GLY A 176 2.86 -7.21 -4.91
CA GLY A 176 2.54 -6.07 -4.05
C GLY A 176 1.73 -4.97 -4.73
N LEU A 177 0.84 -5.34 -5.67
CA LEU A 177 -0.07 -4.42 -6.36
C LEU A 177 -0.78 -3.51 -5.35
N ALA A 178 -0.36 -2.25 -5.22
CA ALA A 178 -0.90 -1.32 -4.25
C ALA A 178 -1.04 0.08 -4.88
N GLU A 179 0.09 0.72 -5.20
CA GLU A 179 0.12 2.04 -5.84
C GLU A 179 -0.56 2.03 -7.23
N GLU A 180 -0.40 0.95 -8.00
CA GLU A 180 -0.97 0.83 -9.34
C GLU A 180 -2.50 0.69 -9.31
N THR A 181 -3.07 0.31 -8.16
CA THR A 181 -4.52 0.19 -8.03
C THR A 181 -5.26 1.52 -8.18
N ILE A 182 -4.56 2.65 -7.95
CA ILE A 182 -5.10 4.00 -8.12
C ILE A 182 -5.62 4.19 -9.56
N ALA A 183 -4.95 3.58 -10.55
CA ALA A 183 -5.33 3.56 -11.95
C ALA A 183 -6.73 3.02 -12.21
N PHE A 184 -7.16 2.07 -11.40
CA PHE A 184 -8.38 1.32 -11.63
C PHE A 184 -9.62 2.09 -11.20
N TYR A 185 -9.50 3.11 -10.36
CA TYR A 185 -10.66 3.86 -9.88
C TYR A 185 -11.42 4.60 -10.98
N PRO A 186 -10.81 5.44 -11.84
CA PRO A 186 -11.52 6.07 -12.96
C PRO A 186 -12.21 5.10 -13.89
N ILE A 187 -11.67 3.89 -14.00
CA ILE A 187 -12.11 2.88 -14.96
C ILE A 187 -13.26 2.05 -14.40
N LEU A 188 -13.07 1.53 -13.18
CA LEU A 188 -14.01 0.60 -12.55
C LEU A 188 -15.11 1.31 -11.78
N MET A 189 -14.88 2.52 -11.27
CA MET A 189 -15.88 3.25 -10.49
C MET A 189 -17.18 3.45 -11.27
N PRO A 190 -17.16 4.00 -12.50
CA PRO A 190 -18.38 4.14 -13.28
C PRO A 190 -19.13 2.81 -13.52
N ILE A 191 -18.40 1.70 -13.75
CA ILE A 191 -18.98 0.37 -13.96
C ILE A 191 -19.70 -0.11 -12.70
N PHE A 192 -19.10 0.09 -11.52
CA PHE A 192 -19.71 -0.29 -10.24
C PHE A 192 -20.98 0.52 -9.97
N LEU A 193 -20.93 1.84 -10.18
CA LEU A 193 -22.08 2.72 -10.01
C LEU A 193 -23.23 2.35 -10.96
N LEU A 194 -22.94 2.09 -12.24
CA LEU A 194 -23.93 1.63 -13.22
C LEU A 194 -24.49 0.23 -12.90
N SER A 195 -23.72 -0.61 -12.22
CA SER A 195 -24.17 -1.93 -11.73
C SER A 195 -25.01 -1.83 -10.44
N GLY A 196 -25.24 -0.61 -9.94
CA GLY A 196 -26.05 -0.35 -8.75
C GLY A 196 -25.30 -0.53 -7.42
N PHE A 197 -23.96 -0.60 -7.46
CA PHE A 197 -23.14 -0.55 -6.25
C PHE A 197 -22.76 0.89 -5.91
N ASP A 198 -22.37 1.12 -4.66
CA ASP A 198 -21.84 2.40 -4.23
C ASP A 198 -20.31 2.48 -4.35
N VAL A 199 -19.76 3.68 -4.17
CA VAL A 199 -18.31 3.94 -4.23
C VAL A 199 -17.52 3.05 -3.27
N LEU A 200 -18.06 2.74 -2.08
CA LEU A 200 -17.39 1.94 -1.06
C LEU A 200 -17.23 0.49 -1.51
N THR A 201 -18.19 -0.06 -2.24
CA THR A 201 -18.07 -1.41 -2.81
C THR A 201 -16.95 -1.47 -3.86
N CYS A 202 -16.77 -0.42 -4.66
CA CYS A 202 -15.67 -0.31 -5.62
C CYS A 202 -14.31 -0.18 -4.92
N ILE A 203 -14.22 0.72 -3.93
CA ILE A 203 -13.03 0.87 -3.07
C ILE A 203 -12.68 -0.47 -2.43
N ALA A 204 -13.64 -1.17 -1.85
CA ALA A 204 -13.40 -2.45 -1.21
C ALA A 204 -12.89 -3.51 -2.19
N ALA A 205 -13.49 -3.63 -3.39
CA ALA A 205 -13.04 -4.62 -4.37
C ALA A 205 -11.59 -4.38 -4.81
N ILE A 206 -11.17 -3.13 -4.92
CA ILE A 206 -9.83 -2.79 -5.38
C ILE A 206 -8.84 -2.77 -4.21
N TYR A 207 -9.07 -1.88 -3.25
CA TYR A 207 -8.18 -1.62 -2.12
C TYR A 207 -8.10 -2.83 -1.19
N MET A 208 -9.24 -3.40 -0.78
CA MET A 208 -9.19 -4.54 0.13
C MET A 208 -8.66 -5.80 -0.54
N GLY A 209 -8.85 -5.97 -1.85
CA GLY A 209 -8.21 -7.08 -2.55
C GLY A 209 -6.69 -6.96 -2.47
N SER A 210 -6.14 -5.80 -2.86
CA SER A 210 -4.71 -5.49 -2.69
C SER A 210 -4.22 -5.66 -1.24
N SER A 211 -4.92 -5.06 -0.27
CA SER A 211 -4.55 -5.11 1.14
C SER A 211 -4.61 -6.53 1.71
N ILE A 212 -5.63 -7.33 1.38
CA ILE A 212 -5.73 -8.74 1.82
C ILE A 212 -4.65 -9.59 1.15
N GLY A 213 -4.38 -9.35 -0.13
CA GLY A 213 -3.30 -10.00 -0.87
C GLY A 213 -1.94 -9.75 -0.23
N THR A 214 -1.66 -8.50 0.16
CA THR A 214 -0.41 -8.11 0.82
C THR A 214 -0.37 -8.59 2.27
N MET A 215 -1.48 -8.47 3.00
CA MET A 215 -1.62 -8.91 4.39
C MET A 215 -1.34 -10.41 4.49
N PHE A 216 -1.98 -11.26 3.68
CA PHE A 216 -1.72 -12.70 3.65
C PHE A 216 -0.82 -13.07 2.46
N SER A 217 0.25 -12.29 2.28
CA SER A 217 1.17 -12.43 1.16
C SER A 217 1.86 -13.79 1.11
N THR A 218 1.99 -14.35 -0.09
CA THR A 218 2.63 -15.64 -0.35
C THR A 218 4.05 -15.46 -0.86
N VAL A 219 4.21 -14.74 -1.98
CA VAL A 219 5.49 -14.61 -2.71
C VAL A 219 5.88 -13.17 -3.00
N ASN A 220 5.22 -12.19 -2.37
CA ASN A 220 5.47 -10.77 -2.60
C ASN A 220 6.94 -10.40 -2.27
N PRO A 221 7.72 -9.89 -3.24
CA PRO A 221 9.12 -9.50 -3.04
C PRO A 221 9.29 -8.37 -2.02
N PHE A 222 8.28 -7.52 -1.86
CA PHE A 222 8.32 -6.32 -1.01
C PHE A 222 7.79 -6.54 0.42
N ALA A 223 7.29 -7.75 0.71
CA ALA A 223 6.75 -8.12 2.01
C ALA A 223 7.34 -9.47 2.47
N THR A 224 6.68 -10.59 2.17
CA THR A 224 7.08 -11.93 2.64
C THR A 224 8.52 -12.29 2.28
N VAL A 225 8.94 -12.08 1.03
CA VAL A 225 10.26 -12.55 0.57
C VAL A 225 11.38 -11.75 1.22
N ILE A 226 11.30 -10.41 1.23
CA ILE A 226 12.32 -9.58 1.88
C ILE A 226 12.35 -9.83 3.39
N ALA A 227 11.19 -10.05 4.02
CA ALA A 227 11.13 -10.38 5.44
C ALA A 227 11.75 -11.75 5.74
N SER A 228 11.47 -12.78 4.93
CA SER A 228 12.10 -14.10 5.04
C SER A 228 13.60 -14.04 4.85
N ASN A 229 14.06 -13.34 3.83
CA ASN A 229 15.49 -13.15 3.59
C ASN A 229 16.16 -12.40 4.74
N ALA A 230 15.53 -11.34 5.28
CA ALA A 230 16.04 -10.60 6.44
C ALA A 230 15.90 -11.36 7.78
N ALA A 231 15.10 -12.43 7.82
CA ALA A 231 14.96 -13.34 8.95
C ALA A 231 15.86 -14.59 8.84
N GLY A 232 16.59 -14.75 7.73
CA GLY A 232 17.51 -15.87 7.50
C GLY A 232 16.81 -17.19 7.15
N ILE A 233 15.57 -17.15 6.66
CA ILE A 233 14.79 -18.35 6.29
C ILE A 233 14.28 -18.27 4.86
N SER A 234 13.88 -19.40 4.28
CA SER A 234 13.28 -19.41 2.95
C SER A 234 11.86 -18.85 3.00
N PHE A 235 11.47 -18.05 2.01
CA PHE A 235 10.08 -17.58 1.88
C PHE A 235 9.08 -18.72 1.65
N THR A 236 9.55 -19.89 1.23
CA THR A 236 8.71 -21.09 1.07
C THR A 236 8.32 -21.73 2.40
N GLU A 237 9.03 -21.43 3.48
CA GLU A 237 8.66 -21.86 4.84
C GLU A 237 7.33 -21.18 5.22
N GLY A 238 6.33 -22.01 5.52
CA GLY A 238 4.98 -21.55 5.87
C GLY A 238 4.11 -21.22 4.65
N LEU A 239 4.58 -21.47 3.42
CA LEU A 239 3.86 -21.09 2.20
C LEU A 239 2.47 -21.74 2.12
N THR A 240 2.35 -23.03 2.41
CA THR A 240 1.06 -23.74 2.43
C THR A 240 0.09 -23.08 3.39
N PHE A 241 0.56 -22.72 4.58
CA PHE A 241 -0.24 -22.05 5.59
C PHE A 241 -0.68 -20.65 5.15
N ARG A 242 0.21 -19.88 4.51
CA ARG A 242 -0.10 -18.57 3.91
C ARG A 242 -1.15 -18.67 2.79
N ILE A 243 -1.05 -19.69 1.93
CA ILE A 243 -2.05 -19.92 0.86
C ILE A 243 -3.42 -20.21 1.45
N VAL A 244 -3.50 -21.12 2.43
CA VAL A 244 -4.78 -21.47 3.08
C VAL A 244 -5.38 -20.26 3.79
N THR A 245 -4.58 -19.52 4.55
CA THR A 245 -5.03 -18.30 5.25
C THR A 245 -5.48 -17.21 4.29
N LEU A 246 -4.78 -16.98 3.17
CA LEU A 246 -5.18 -16.04 2.14
C LEU A 246 -6.54 -16.40 1.53
N ILE A 247 -6.78 -17.68 1.21
CA ILE A 247 -8.07 -18.13 0.66
C ILE A 247 -9.19 -17.89 1.67
N LEU A 248 -8.98 -18.25 2.94
CA LEU A 248 -9.97 -18.05 4.00
C LEU A 248 -10.26 -16.55 4.24
N ALA A 249 -9.21 -15.72 4.32
CA ALA A 249 -9.35 -14.27 4.46
C ALA A 249 -10.08 -13.64 3.27
N SER A 250 -9.82 -14.13 2.06
CA SER A 250 -10.51 -13.70 0.84
C SER A 250 -12.00 -14.04 0.89
N ILE A 251 -12.36 -15.24 1.34
CA ILE A 251 -13.76 -15.66 1.52
C ILE A 251 -14.47 -14.78 2.55
N ILE A 252 -13.84 -14.52 3.70
CA ILE A 252 -14.38 -13.65 4.75
C ILE A 252 -14.65 -12.25 4.20
N THR A 253 -13.69 -11.70 3.47
CA THR A 253 -13.77 -10.35 2.90
C THR A 253 -14.88 -10.27 1.84
N LEU A 254 -14.96 -11.24 0.93
CA LEU A 254 -16.02 -11.32 -0.08
C LEU A 254 -17.41 -11.50 0.56
N ALA A 255 -17.53 -12.30 1.62
CA ALA A 255 -18.79 -12.48 2.34
C ALA A 255 -19.24 -11.17 2.99
N TYR A 256 -18.32 -10.41 3.60
CA TYR A 256 -18.60 -9.09 4.15
C TYR A 256 -19.05 -8.09 3.07
N MET A 257 -18.32 -8.03 1.95
CA MET A 257 -18.65 -7.18 0.82
C MET A 257 -20.01 -7.54 0.21
N TYR A 258 -20.31 -8.83 0.10
CA TYR A 258 -21.61 -9.31 -0.38
C TYR A 258 -22.74 -8.86 0.53
N TRP A 259 -22.59 -9.06 1.85
CA TRP A 259 -23.56 -8.60 2.83
C TRP A 259 -23.81 -7.09 2.72
N TYR A 260 -22.74 -6.29 2.63
CA TYR A 260 -22.86 -4.84 2.50
C TYR A 260 -23.55 -4.43 1.21
N ALA A 261 -23.12 -4.98 0.08
CA ALA A 261 -23.69 -4.66 -1.22
C ALA A 261 -25.18 -5.02 -1.29
N GLN A 262 -25.60 -6.17 -0.71
CA GLN A 262 -27.01 -6.54 -0.61
C GLN A 262 -27.81 -5.62 0.32
N LYS A 263 -27.20 -5.17 1.42
CA LYS A 263 -27.82 -4.21 2.35
C LYS A 263 -28.12 -2.89 1.64
N VAL A 264 -27.18 -2.36 0.85
CA VAL A 264 -27.34 -1.12 0.08
C VAL A 264 -28.30 -1.31 -1.10
N LYS A 265 -28.22 -2.43 -1.82
CA LYS A 265 -29.12 -2.74 -2.94
C LYS A 265 -30.59 -2.84 -2.52
N LYS A 266 -30.86 -3.34 -1.31
CA LYS A 266 -32.21 -3.42 -0.74
C LYS A 266 -32.74 -2.05 -0.29
N ASP A 267 -31.88 -1.22 0.28
CA ASP A 267 -32.23 0.12 0.78
C ASP A 267 -31.02 1.05 0.62
N LYS A 268 -31.08 1.94 -0.38
CA LYS A 268 -29.99 2.88 -0.69
C LYS A 268 -29.63 3.79 0.48
N THR A 269 -30.59 4.10 1.37
CA THR A 269 -30.34 4.96 2.54
C THR A 269 -29.40 4.33 3.56
N LYS A 270 -29.14 3.01 3.45
CA LYS A 270 -28.18 2.27 4.28
C LYS A 270 -26.74 2.41 3.82
N SER A 271 -26.49 3.00 2.65
CA SER A 271 -25.13 3.30 2.21
C SER A 271 -24.52 4.39 3.12
N TYR A 272 -23.26 4.21 3.51
CA TYR A 272 -22.55 5.20 4.33
C TYR A 272 -22.22 6.48 3.54
N VAL A 273 -22.33 6.41 2.21
CA VAL A 273 -22.09 7.49 1.24
C VAL A 273 -23.38 8.00 0.61
N TYR A 274 -24.56 7.63 1.13
CA TYR A 274 -25.87 8.01 0.56
C TYR A 274 -26.02 9.53 0.34
N VAL A 275 -25.55 10.34 1.28
CA VAL A 275 -25.65 11.82 1.20
C VAL A 275 -24.82 12.41 0.06
N ASP A 276 -23.74 11.75 -0.35
CA ASP A 276 -22.82 12.22 -1.40
C ASP A 276 -23.07 11.51 -2.73
N GLU A 277 -24.11 10.66 -2.80
CA GLU A 277 -24.41 9.85 -3.97
C GLU A 277 -24.51 10.71 -5.23
N GLU A 278 -25.22 11.84 -5.17
CA GLU A 278 -25.38 12.76 -6.31
C GLU A 278 -24.06 13.37 -6.79
N GLU A 279 -23.20 13.81 -5.87
CA GLU A 279 -21.90 14.43 -6.21
C GLU A 279 -20.96 13.39 -6.84
N ILE A 280 -20.91 12.19 -6.27
CA ILE A 280 -20.10 11.08 -6.79
C ILE A 280 -20.61 10.64 -8.16
N HIS A 281 -21.93 10.51 -8.35
CA HIS A 281 -22.51 10.19 -9.66
C HIS A 281 -22.18 11.27 -10.68
N ARG A 282 -22.26 12.56 -10.29
CA ARG A 282 -21.87 13.65 -11.19
C ARG A 282 -20.38 13.59 -11.56
N ARG A 283 -19.50 13.25 -10.62
CA ARG A 283 -18.05 13.13 -10.88
C ARG A 283 -17.70 12.02 -11.85
N PHE A 284 -18.30 10.83 -11.69
CA PHE A 284 -17.92 9.64 -12.45
C PHE A 284 -18.84 9.32 -13.64
N LEU A 285 -20.06 9.83 -13.65
CA LEU A 285 -21.07 9.59 -14.67
C LEU A 285 -21.62 10.89 -15.31
N GLY A 286 -21.13 12.07 -14.92
CA GLY A 286 -21.63 13.34 -15.44
C GLY A 286 -21.43 13.53 -16.94
N GLU A 287 -20.40 12.91 -17.52
CA GLU A 287 -20.15 12.89 -18.97
C GLU A 287 -20.73 11.65 -19.66
N TYR A 288 -21.29 10.70 -18.88
CA TYR A 288 -21.88 9.48 -19.40
C TYR A 288 -23.30 9.76 -19.89
N ASP A 289 -23.51 9.70 -21.20
CA ASP A 289 -24.84 9.78 -21.79
C ASP A 289 -25.36 8.37 -22.12
N SER A 290 -26.34 7.90 -21.34
CA SER A 290 -26.98 6.60 -21.53
C SER A 290 -27.72 6.45 -22.86
N ASN A 291 -28.04 7.55 -23.54
CA ASN A 291 -28.73 7.56 -24.83
C ASN A 291 -27.79 7.63 -26.02
N THR A 292 -26.51 7.94 -25.80
CA THR A 292 -25.50 7.92 -26.85
C THR A 292 -24.79 6.57 -26.81
N GLU A 293 -25.29 5.58 -27.56
CA GLU A 293 -24.54 4.34 -27.80
C GLU A 293 -23.26 4.69 -28.58
N LYS A 294 -22.18 5.03 -27.85
CA LYS A 294 -20.87 5.23 -28.45
C LYS A 294 -20.40 3.88 -28.96
N GLU A 295 -20.48 3.66 -30.27
CA GLU A 295 -20.08 2.40 -30.89
C GLU A 295 -18.63 2.02 -30.53
N PHE A 296 -18.40 0.73 -30.34
CA PHE A 296 -17.08 0.18 -30.04
C PHE A 296 -16.23 0.13 -31.32
N THR A 297 -15.81 1.30 -31.80
CA THR A 297 -14.99 1.42 -33.02
C THR A 297 -13.69 0.63 -32.87
N TRP A 298 -13.12 0.19 -34.00
CA TRP A 298 -11.86 -0.55 -33.98
C TRP A 298 -10.73 0.26 -33.30
N ARG A 299 -10.73 1.59 -33.44
CA ARG A 299 -9.78 2.50 -32.76
C ARG A 299 -9.93 2.45 -31.25
N ARG A 300 -11.17 2.52 -30.74
CA ARG A 300 -11.45 2.40 -29.29
C ARG A 300 -11.04 1.03 -28.75
N LYS A 301 -11.33 -0.06 -29.49
CA LYS A 301 -10.87 -1.41 -29.14
C LYS A 301 -9.35 -1.49 -29.06
N LEU A 302 -8.67 -0.94 -30.07
CA LEU A 302 -7.22 -0.98 -30.14
C LEU A 302 -6.58 -0.17 -29.01
N CYS A 303 -7.07 1.04 -28.72
CA CYS A 303 -6.56 1.86 -27.61
C CYS A 303 -6.74 1.15 -26.26
N LEU A 304 -7.92 0.56 -26.01
CA LEU A 304 -8.17 -0.21 -24.79
C LEU A 304 -7.31 -1.47 -24.71
N LEU A 305 -7.09 -2.16 -25.84
CA LEU A 305 -6.25 -3.35 -25.89
C LEU A 305 -4.79 -3.00 -25.58
N ILE A 306 -4.24 -1.95 -26.19
CA ILE A 306 -2.87 -1.48 -25.93
C ILE A 306 -2.71 -1.09 -24.46
N PHE A 307 -3.67 -0.32 -23.92
CA PHE A 307 -3.69 0.04 -22.51
C PHE A 307 -3.76 -1.18 -21.60
N ALA A 308 -4.63 -2.16 -21.91
CA ALA A 308 -4.75 -3.39 -21.12
C ALA A 308 -3.48 -4.26 -21.19
N LEU A 309 -2.81 -4.32 -22.35
CA LEU A 309 -1.56 -5.07 -22.54
C LEU A 309 -0.38 -4.46 -21.77
N ALA A 310 -0.45 -3.18 -21.38
CA ALA A 310 0.56 -2.56 -20.53
C ALA A 310 0.66 -3.24 -19.16
N PHE A 311 -0.45 -3.73 -18.60
CA PHE A 311 -0.46 -4.36 -17.27
C PHE A 311 0.29 -5.70 -17.23
N PRO A 312 0.08 -6.67 -18.14
CA PRO A 312 0.92 -7.86 -18.21
C PRO A 312 2.41 -7.57 -18.42
N VAL A 313 2.74 -6.55 -19.23
CA VAL A 313 4.14 -6.13 -19.44
C VAL A 313 4.73 -5.55 -18.15
N LEU A 314 3.97 -4.72 -17.44
CA LEU A 314 4.36 -4.21 -16.12
C LEU A 314 4.58 -5.36 -15.13
N ILE A 315 3.65 -6.31 -15.05
CA ILE A 315 3.76 -7.47 -14.14
C ILE A 315 5.05 -8.25 -14.44
N TRP A 316 5.32 -8.52 -15.71
CA TRP A 316 6.56 -9.18 -16.12
C TRP A 316 7.80 -8.35 -15.77
N GLY A 317 7.79 -7.05 -16.03
CA GLY A 317 8.89 -6.13 -15.75
C GLY A 317 9.24 -6.05 -14.27
N VAL A 318 8.23 -5.90 -13.40
CA VAL A 318 8.41 -5.85 -11.94
C VAL A 318 8.85 -7.22 -11.40
N SER A 319 8.25 -8.31 -11.90
CA SER A 319 8.48 -9.65 -11.34
C SER A 319 9.79 -10.29 -11.78
N LEU A 320 10.25 -10.02 -13.01
CA LEU A 320 11.41 -10.67 -13.62
C LEU A 320 12.44 -9.69 -14.19
N GLY A 321 11.99 -8.52 -14.64
CA GLY A 321 12.84 -7.50 -15.26
C GLY A 321 13.57 -6.58 -14.26
N GLY A 322 13.28 -6.69 -12.96
CA GLY A 322 13.83 -5.81 -11.94
C GLY A 322 13.36 -4.36 -12.06
N TRP A 323 12.25 -4.11 -12.75
CA TRP A 323 11.75 -2.76 -12.99
C TRP A 323 11.28 -2.08 -11.71
N TRP A 324 11.52 -0.79 -11.65
CA TRP A 324 11.00 0.10 -10.62
C TRP A 324 10.09 1.17 -11.25
N PHE A 325 9.77 2.23 -10.50
CA PHE A 325 8.86 3.28 -10.95
C PHE A 325 9.32 4.01 -12.21
N GLU A 326 10.62 4.12 -12.46
CA GLU A 326 11.13 4.77 -13.67
C GLU A 326 10.72 4.00 -14.93
N GLU A 327 11.01 2.70 -15.00
CA GLU A 327 10.65 1.85 -16.15
C GLU A 327 9.14 1.71 -16.29
N MET A 328 8.41 1.59 -15.17
CA MET A 328 6.95 1.57 -15.17
C MET A 328 6.37 2.87 -15.76
N THR A 329 6.89 4.02 -15.34
CA THR A 329 6.46 5.32 -15.87
C THR A 329 6.79 5.46 -17.35
N ALA A 330 7.97 5.01 -17.77
CA ALA A 330 8.38 5.01 -19.18
C ALA A 330 7.47 4.13 -20.05
N LEU A 331 7.09 2.94 -19.56
CA LEU A 331 6.13 2.06 -20.24
C LEU A 331 4.81 2.79 -20.50
N PHE A 332 4.21 3.36 -19.46
CA PHE A 332 2.92 4.04 -19.60
C PHE A 332 3.02 5.32 -20.42
N LEU A 333 4.11 6.08 -20.31
CA LEU A 333 4.34 7.24 -21.16
C LEU A 333 4.45 6.83 -22.64
N GLY A 334 5.16 5.75 -22.95
CA GLY A 334 5.21 5.18 -24.29
C GLY A 334 3.82 4.76 -24.80
N VAL A 335 3.04 4.09 -23.95
CA VAL A 335 1.64 3.74 -24.24
C VAL A 335 0.79 4.99 -24.48
N ALA A 336 0.99 6.06 -23.70
CA ALA A 336 0.29 7.34 -23.88
C ALA A 336 0.52 7.91 -25.27
N VAL A 337 1.78 7.97 -25.70
CA VAL A 337 2.17 8.47 -27.03
C VAL A 337 1.52 7.64 -28.14
N VAL A 338 1.57 6.30 -28.04
CA VAL A 338 0.92 5.41 -29.01
C VAL A 338 -0.59 5.64 -29.05
N ILE A 339 -1.25 5.76 -27.89
CA ILE A 339 -2.68 6.03 -27.82
C ILE A 339 -3.01 7.41 -28.39
N MET A 340 -2.21 8.46 -28.16
CA MET A 340 -2.42 9.78 -28.75
C MET A 340 -2.49 9.70 -30.28
N PHE A 341 -1.57 8.96 -30.92
CA PHE A 341 -1.58 8.78 -32.38
C PHE A 341 -2.80 7.98 -32.89
N LEU A 342 -3.23 6.96 -32.12
CA LEU A 342 -4.35 6.08 -32.52
C LEU A 342 -5.73 6.64 -32.15
N SER A 343 -5.79 7.61 -31.23
CA SER A 343 -7.01 8.20 -30.67
C SER A 343 -7.89 8.85 -31.74
N GLY A 344 -7.28 9.36 -32.82
CA GLY A 344 -7.96 10.16 -33.84
C GLY A 344 -8.25 11.60 -33.40
N LEU A 345 -7.74 12.04 -32.25
CA LEU A 345 -7.74 13.43 -31.82
C LEU A 345 -6.68 14.22 -32.62
N SER A 346 -6.86 15.54 -32.72
CA SER A 346 -5.77 16.40 -33.18
C SER A 346 -4.62 16.37 -32.16
N GLU A 347 -3.39 16.65 -32.59
CA GLU A 347 -2.23 16.67 -31.69
C GLU A 347 -2.46 17.60 -30.49
N LYS A 348 -2.92 18.83 -30.75
CA LYS A 348 -3.27 19.81 -29.72
C LYS A 348 -4.34 19.30 -28.76
N ASP A 349 -5.39 18.66 -29.27
CA ASP A 349 -6.45 18.11 -28.42
C ASP A 349 -5.95 16.94 -27.58
N ALA A 350 -5.12 16.06 -28.16
CA ALA A 350 -4.55 14.92 -27.46
C ALA A 350 -3.65 15.36 -26.30
N ILE A 351 -2.76 16.34 -26.54
CA ILE A 351 -1.86 16.89 -25.52
C ILE A 351 -2.65 17.62 -24.43
N ASN A 352 -3.58 18.50 -24.80
CA ASN A 352 -4.39 19.23 -23.81
C ASN A 352 -5.23 18.26 -22.96
N THR A 353 -5.76 17.19 -23.57
CA THR A 353 -6.51 16.16 -22.85
C THR A 353 -5.62 15.39 -21.89
N PHE A 354 -4.40 15.04 -22.30
CA PHE A 354 -3.42 14.40 -21.42
C PHE A 354 -3.06 15.29 -20.23
N ILE A 355 -2.73 16.57 -20.49
CA ILE A 355 -2.41 17.53 -19.44
C ILE A 355 -3.59 17.69 -18.47
N SER A 356 -4.82 17.79 -18.99
CA SER A 356 -6.01 17.89 -18.16
C SER A 356 -6.21 16.64 -17.28
N GLY A 357 -6.06 15.44 -17.86
CA GLY A 357 -6.17 14.19 -17.11
C GLY A 357 -5.08 14.04 -16.05
N SER A 358 -3.86 14.49 -16.32
CA SER A 358 -2.79 14.58 -15.31
C SER A 358 -3.12 15.62 -14.22
N ALA A 359 -3.67 16.77 -14.59
CA ALA A 359 -4.03 17.84 -13.67
C ALA A 359 -5.08 17.40 -12.64
N ASP A 360 -6.03 16.55 -13.04
CA ASP A 360 -7.05 15.98 -12.15
C ASP A 360 -6.45 15.15 -11.00
N LEU A 361 -5.20 14.69 -11.14
CA LEU A 361 -4.48 13.90 -10.12
C LEU A 361 -3.52 14.71 -9.25
N VAL A 362 -3.43 16.03 -9.43
CA VAL A 362 -2.51 16.89 -8.64
C VAL A 362 -2.81 16.78 -7.14
N GLY A 363 -4.09 16.80 -6.74
CA GLY A 363 -4.47 16.64 -5.33
C GLY A 363 -4.05 15.28 -4.75
N VAL A 364 -4.14 14.22 -5.56
CA VAL A 364 -3.73 12.87 -5.19
C VAL A 364 -2.21 12.81 -4.97
N VAL A 365 -1.40 13.31 -5.90
CA VAL A 365 0.05 13.23 -5.78
C VAL A 365 0.62 14.13 -4.66
N LEU A 366 -0.01 15.26 -4.38
CA LEU A 366 0.34 16.08 -3.21
C LEU A 366 0.04 15.38 -1.89
N THR A 367 -1.04 14.58 -1.85
CA THR A 367 -1.39 13.73 -0.70
C THR A 367 -0.32 12.65 -0.49
N ILE A 368 0.24 12.07 -1.56
CA ILE A 368 1.35 11.10 -1.49
C ILE A 368 2.60 11.74 -0.87
N GLY A 369 3.04 12.89 -1.36
CA GLY A 369 4.21 13.59 -0.82
C GLY A 369 4.05 13.99 0.65
N LEU A 370 2.84 14.44 1.03
CA LEU A 370 2.53 14.74 2.42
C LEU A 370 2.52 13.48 3.30
N ALA A 371 2.01 12.35 2.80
CA ALA A 371 2.07 11.09 3.53
C ALA A 371 3.52 10.64 3.77
N ARG A 372 4.41 10.80 2.78
CA ARG A 372 5.85 10.50 2.92
C ARG A 372 6.53 11.34 3.98
N SER A 373 6.16 12.61 4.08
CA SER A 373 6.78 13.56 5.03
C SER A 373 6.70 13.13 6.49
N ILE A 374 5.67 12.36 6.86
CA ILE A 374 5.46 11.88 8.23
C ILE A 374 6.58 10.90 8.62
N ASN A 375 6.93 9.98 7.72
CA ASN A 375 8.04 9.05 7.94
C ASN A 375 9.38 9.80 8.03
N ILE A 376 9.59 10.79 7.16
CA ILE A 376 10.81 11.61 7.17
C ILE A 376 11.00 12.33 8.51
N VAL A 377 9.93 12.90 9.06
CA VAL A 377 9.96 13.55 10.40
C VAL A 377 10.31 12.54 11.50
N MET A 378 9.74 11.34 11.44
CA MET A 378 10.04 10.29 12.41
C MET A 378 11.47 9.76 12.32
N ASP A 379 11.96 9.57 11.10
CA ASP A 379 13.32 9.08 10.82
C ASP A 379 14.37 10.13 11.21
N ASN A 380 14.15 11.40 10.87
CA ASN A 380 15.01 12.52 11.31
C ASN A 380 14.94 12.74 12.83
N GLY A 381 13.83 12.35 13.46
CA GLY A 381 13.68 12.33 14.91
C GLY A 381 14.39 11.16 15.60
N PHE A 382 14.87 10.18 14.82
CA PHE A 382 15.46 8.93 15.30
C PHE A 382 14.55 8.20 16.31
N ILE A 383 13.24 8.21 16.07
CA ILE A 383 12.27 7.55 16.97
C ILE A 383 11.86 6.16 16.47
N SER A 384 12.04 5.85 15.19
CA SER A 384 11.69 4.55 14.58
C SER A 384 12.43 3.38 15.24
N ASP A 385 13.73 3.53 15.48
CA ASP A 385 14.57 2.51 16.13
C ASP A 385 14.22 2.35 17.62
N THR A 386 13.92 3.46 18.30
CA THR A 386 13.47 3.45 19.69
C THR A 386 12.16 2.68 19.86
N LEU A 387 11.20 2.90 18.95
CA LEU A 387 9.93 2.17 18.93
C LEU A 387 10.15 0.67 18.73
N LEU A 388 11.07 0.28 17.84
CA LEU A 388 11.43 -1.12 17.64
C LEU A 388 12.09 -1.72 18.89
N TYR A 389 13.09 -1.04 19.47
CA TYR A 389 13.80 -1.52 20.66
C TYR A 389 12.86 -1.77 21.84
N TYR A 390 11.93 -0.85 22.12
CA TYR A 390 10.97 -1.10 23.20
C TYR A 390 9.95 -2.20 22.88
N SER A 391 9.72 -2.48 21.60
CA SER A 391 8.86 -3.58 21.19
C SER A 391 9.51 -4.96 21.40
N THR A 392 10.84 -5.06 21.33
CA THR A 392 11.56 -6.34 21.56
C THR A 392 11.49 -6.76 23.02
N GLU A 393 11.64 -5.82 23.95
CA GLU A 393 11.57 -6.08 25.39
C GLU A 393 10.16 -6.55 25.84
N PHE A 394 9.12 -6.13 25.11
CA PHE A 394 7.74 -6.45 25.45
C PHE A 394 7.38 -7.94 25.27
N VAL A 395 8.07 -8.65 24.38
CA VAL A 395 7.73 -10.06 24.01
C VAL A 395 8.59 -11.12 24.70
N ALA A 396 9.61 -10.70 25.45
CA ALA A 396 10.51 -11.62 26.14
C ALA A 396 9.74 -12.42 27.23
N GLY A 397 9.92 -13.75 27.25
CA GLY A 397 9.33 -14.63 28.27
C GLY A 397 7.86 -15.00 28.07
N MET A 398 7.24 -14.66 26.93
CA MET A 398 5.87 -15.05 26.62
C MET A 398 5.75 -16.53 26.18
N SER A 399 4.57 -17.13 26.38
CA SER A 399 4.26 -18.46 25.84
C SER A 399 4.04 -18.40 24.32
N LYS A 400 4.24 -19.52 23.60
CA LYS A 400 4.20 -19.60 22.12
C LYS A 400 3.03 -18.84 21.47
N GLY A 401 1.79 -19.16 21.88
CA GLY A 401 0.59 -18.54 21.30
C GLY A 401 0.46 -17.05 21.66
N VAL A 402 0.84 -16.66 22.89
CA VAL A 402 0.82 -15.26 23.33
C VAL A 402 1.89 -14.46 22.61
N PHE A 403 3.08 -15.03 22.42
CA PHE A 403 4.17 -14.44 21.65
C PHE A 403 3.72 -14.13 20.22
N ALA A 404 3.12 -15.10 19.51
CA ALA A 404 2.66 -14.89 18.13
C ALA A 404 1.61 -13.78 18.02
N VAL A 405 0.64 -13.73 18.93
CA VAL A 405 -0.37 -12.65 18.94
C VAL A 405 0.25 -11.31 19.36
N ALA A 406 1.20 -11.29 20.29
CA ALA A 406 1.89 -10.07 20.67
C ALA A 406 2.70 -9.49 19.51
N GLN A 407 3.35 -10.34 18.71
CA GLN A 407 4.03 -9.95 17.47
C GLN A 407 3.05 -9.27 16.50
N LEU A 408 1.84 -9.83 16.32
CA LEU A 408 0.81 -9.21 15.47
C LEU A 408 0.48 -7.79 15.94
N ILE A 409 0.25 -7.61 17.24
CA ILE A 409 -0.09 -6.30 17.81
C ILE A 409 1.08 -5.32 17.72
N ILE A 410 2.31 -5.77 17.94
CA ILE A 410 3.51 -4.95 17.80
C ILE A 410 3.66 -4.49 16.35
N PHE A 411 3.59 -5.39 15.37
CA PHE A 411 3.74 -5.01 13.97
C PHE A 411 2.56 -4.20 13.44
N SER A 412 1.39 -4.33 14.07
CA SER A 412 0.29 -3.39 13.87
C SER A 412 0.71 -2.01 14.35
N PHE A 413 1.09 -1.87 15.61
CA PHE A 413 1.50 -0.60 16.18
C PHE A 413 2.66 0.05 15.41
N LEU A 414 3.73 -0.71 15.12
CA LEU A 414 4.85 -0.26 14.31
C LEU A 414 4.40 0.07 12.88
N GLY A 415 3.54 -0.73 12.26
CA GLY A 415 3.04 -0.51 10.90
C GLY A 415 2.20 0.76 10.75
N PHE A 416 1.55 1.23 11.82
CA PHE A 416 0.86 2.53 11.83
C PHE A 416 1.84 3.70 11.69
N PHE A 417 3.02 3.58 12.29
CA PHE A 417 4.07 4.61 12.30
C PHE A 417 5.09 4.44 11.17
N ILE A 418 5.36 3.20 10.77
CA ILE A 418 6.32 2.76 9.75
C ILE A 418 5.52 1.97 8.70
N PRO A 419 4.75 2.65 7.83
CA PRO A 419 3.85 2.01 6.87
C PRO A 419 4.59 1.30 5.74
N SER A 420 5.91 1.51 5.57
CA SER A 420 6.70 0.81 4.56
C SER A 420 6.88 -0.66 4.92
N SER A 421 6.32 -1.58 4.13
CA SER A 421 6.55 -3.02 4.28
C SER A 421 8.03 -3.35 4.23
N SER A 422 8.67 -3.15 3.08
CA SER A 422 10.09 -3.49 2.91
C SER A 422 11.01 -2.79 3.91
N GLY A 423 10.73 -1.53 4.29
CA GLY A 423 11.52 -0.79 5.28
C GLY A 423 11.41 -1.38 6.69
N LEU A 424 10.19 -1.68 7.14
CA LEU A 424 9.97 -2.30 8.44
C LEU A 424 10.56 -3.72 8.49
N ALA A 425 10.52 -4.49 7.39
CA ALA A 425 11.10 -5.82 7.31
C ALA A 425 12.62 -5.81 7.57
N VAL A 426 13.38 -5.02 6.82
CA VAL A 426 14.86 -4.99 6.96
C VAL A 426 15.30 -4.39 8.30
N LEU A 427 14.49 -3.51 8.87
CA LEU A 427 14.73 -2.91 10.17
C LEU A 427 14.50 -3.91 11.31
N SER A 428 13.42 -4.70 11.23
CA SER A 428 12.93 -5.49 12.37
C SER A 428 13.29 -6.97 12.31
N MET A 429 13.34 -7.62 11.15
CA MET A 429 13.50 -9.07 11.05
C MET A 429 14.82 -9.61 11.64
N PRO A 430 15.98 -8.95 11.47
CA PRO A 430 17.23 -9.41 12.10
C PRO A 430 17.16 -9.48 13.62
N ILE A 431 16.26 -8.72 14.23
CA ILE A 431 16.11 -8.60 15.69
C ILE A 431 14.91 -9.41 16.19
N MET A 432 13.75 -9.24 15.55
CA MET A 432 12.46 -9.81 15.99
C MET A 432 12.31 -11.27 15.60
N ALA A 433 12.82 -11.69 14.44
CA ALA A 433 12.64 -13.07 13.97
C ALA A 433 13.38 -14.09 14.86
N PRO A 434 14.65 -13.87 15.27
CA PRO A 434 15.35 -14.79 16.19
C PRO A 434 14.68 -14.94 17.57
N LEU A 435 13.81 -14.02 17.99
CA LEU A 435 13.04 -14.18 19.23
C LEU A 435 12.10 -15.39 19.18
N ALA A 436 11.66 -15.82 18.00
CA ALA A 436 10.88 -17.04 17.82
C ALA A 436 11.64 -18.29 18.32
N ASP A 437 12.96 -18.32 18.11
CA ASP A 437 13.80 -19.45 18.49
C ASP A 437 13.84 -19.62 20.02
N THR A 438 13.80 -18.50 20.76
CA THR A 438 13.82 -18.49 22.24
C THR A 438 12.56 -19.12 22.85
N VAL A 439 11.44 -19.08 22.11
CA VAL A 439 10.16 -19.69 22.52
C VAL A 439 9.90 -21.01 21.79
N GLY A 440 10.86 -21.52 21.01
CA GLY A 440 10.76 -22.76 20.25
C GLY A 440 9.71 -22.73 19.15
N LEU A 441 9.63 -21.62 18.41
CA LEU A 441 8.80 -21.42 17.23
C LEU A 441 9.66 -21.21 15.98
N SER A 442 9.15 -21.59 14.81
CA SER A 442 9.76 -21.19 13.55
C SER A 442 9.65 -19.67 13.34
N ARG A 443 10.69 -19.07 12.77
CA ARG A 443 10.72 -17.65 12.42
C ARG A 443 9.63 -17.25 11.43
N GLU A 444 9.09 -18.20 10.65
CA GLU A 444 7.96 -17.94 9.75
C GLU A 444 6.73 -17.38 10.48
N VAL A 445 6.56 -17.71 11.76
CA VAL A 445 5.46 -17.21 12.60
C VAL A 445 5.58 -15.71 12.80
N VAL A 446 6.81 -15.21 13.01
CA VAL A 446 7.09 -13.77 13.15
C VAL A 446 6.86 -13.06 11.83
N ILE A 447 7.23 -13.67 10.70
CA ILE A 447 6.98 -13.11 9.36
C ILE A 447 5.48 -13.02 9.08
N ASN A 448 4.72 -14.06 9.43
CA ASN A 448 3.26 -14.05 9.32
C ASN A 448 2.67 -12.94 10.20
N ALA A 449 3.07 -12.85 11.47
CA ALA A 449 2.62 -11.81 12.38
C ALA A 449 2.96 -10.39 11.89
N TYR A 450 4.14 -10.22 11.28
CA TYR A 450 4.58 -8.98 10.64
C TYR A 450 3.68 -8.56 9.48
N ASN A 451 3.52 -9.43 8.48
CA ASN A 451 2.68 -9.15 7.31
C ASN A 451 1.23 -8.88 7.73
N TRP A 452 0.73 -9.66 8.69
CA TRP A 452 -0.66 -9.59 9.11
C TRP A 452 -0.90 -8.35 9.95
N GLY A 453 0.02 -7.99 10.83
CA GLY A 453 -0.11 -6.80 11.68
C GLY A 453 -0.05 -5.52 10.84
N GLN A 454 0.93 -5.44 9.95
CA GLN A 454 1.06 -4.29 9.05
C GLN A 454 -0.12 -4.20 8.07
N GLY A 455 -0.51 -5.33 7.46
CA GLY A 455 -1.65 -5.39 6.54
C GLY A 455 -2.96 -5.03 7.24
N TRP A 456 -3.17 -5.47 8.49
CA TRP A 456 -4.33 -5.11 9.30
C TRP A 456 -4.41 -3.61 9.57
N MET A 457 -3.27 -2.96 9.82
CA MET A 457 -3.22 -1.50 9.97
C MET A 457 -3.35 -0.72 8.67
N SER A 458 -2.92 -1.29 7.55
CA SER A 458 -3.07 -0.63 6.25
C SER A 458 -4.51 -0.21 5.97
N PHE A 459 -5.50 -0.93 6.52
CA PHE A 459 -6.92 -0.65 6.35
C PHE A 459 -7.31 0.77 6.77
N ILE A 460 -6.62 1.34 7.76
CA ILE A 460 -6.97 2.65 8.33
C ILE A 460 -5.78 3.60 8.45
N THR A 461 -4.55 3.15 8.21
CA THR A 461 -3.35 3.95 8.42
C THR A 461 -3.33 5.13 7.47
N PRO A 462 -3.46 6.38 7.95
CA PRO A 462 -3.66 7.53 7.07
C PRO A 462 -2.45 7.82 6.19
N THR A 463 -1.26 7.45 6.64
CA THR A 463 0.01 7.56 5.89
C THR A 463 0.15 6.51 4.79
N GLY A 464 -0.73 5.50 4.75
CA GLY A 464 -0.84 4.55 3.67
C GLY A 464 -1.71 5.07 2.51
N LEU A 465 -1.98 4.20 1.54
CA LEU A 465 -2.70 4.55 0.32
C LEU A 465 -4.22 4.75 0.50
N ILE A 466 -4.76 4.54 1.70
CA ILE A 466 -6.20 4.66 1.91
C ILE A 466 -6.69 6.10 1.67
N LEU A 467 -6.02 7.11 2.21
CA LEU A 467 -6.46 8.50 2.03
C LEU A 467 -6.37 8.95 0.57
N VAL A 468 -5.34 8.51 -0.14
CA VAL A 468 -5.18 8.71 -1.59
C VAL A 468 -6.32 8.06 -2.35
N THR A 469 -6.64 6.81 -2.02
CA THR A 469 -7.76 6.06 -2.59
C THR A 469 -9.09 6.77 -2.39
N LEU A 470 -9.35 7.28 -1.18
CA LEU A 470 -10.60 7.97 -0.87
C LEU A 470 -10.73 9.31 -1.61
N GLU A 471 -9.64 10.08 -1.72
CA GLU A 471 -9.58 11.32 -2.51
C GLU A 471 -9.88 11.04 -4.00
N MET A 472 -9.26 9.97 -4.52
CA MET A 472 -9.45 9.52 -5.90
C MET A 472 -10.90 9.08 -6.16
N ALA A 473 -11.51 8.39 -5.20
CA ALA A 473 -12.88 7.90 -5.27
C ALA A 473 -13.94 8.95 -4.89
N GLY A 474 -13.54 10.12 -4.40
CA GLY A 474 -14.46 11.20 -4.00
C GLY A 474 -15.28 10.89 -2.75
N THR A 475 -14.66 10.29 -1.73
CA THR A 475 -15.30 9.97 -0.45
C THR A 475 -14.40 10.36 0.73
N THR A 476 -14.94 10.29 1.95
CA THR A 476 -14.27 10.75 3.16
C THR A 476 -13.85 9.61 4.08
N PHE A 477 -12.80 9.85 4.88
CA PHE A 477 -12.23 8.85 5.78
C PHE A 477 -13.20 8.38 6.88
N ASP A 478 -14.11 9.22 7.38
CA ASP A 478 -15.10 8.77 8.36
C ASP A 478 -16.08 7.74 7.81
N LYS A 479 -16.44 7.84 6.53
CA LYS A 479 -17.32 6.90 5.83
C LYS A 479 -16.62 5.58 5.60
N TRP A 480 -15.34 5.67 5.21
CA TRP A 480 -14.48 4.51 5.15
C TRP A 480 -14.35 3.81 6.50
N LEU A 481 -14.09 4.53 7.59
CA LEU A 481 -14.01 3.95 8.94
C LEU A 481 -15.31 3.21 9.32
N LYS A 482 -16.49 3.82 9.09
CA LYS A 482 -17.78 3.16 9.34
C LYS A 482 -17.95 1.87 8.53
N TYR A 483 -17.41 1.85 7.31
CA TYR A 483 -17.45 0.68 6.45
C TYR A 483 -16.43 -0.39 6.85
N ILE A 484 -15.19 -0.03 7.17
CA ILE A 484 -14.10 -0.99 7.31
C ILE A 484 -13.96 -1.56 8.72
N LEU A 485 -14.31 -0.80 9.76
CA LEU A 485 -14.08 -1.21 11.16
C LEU A 485 -14.69 -2.58 11.53
N PRO A 486 -15.91 -2.96 11.08
CA PRO A 486 -16.42 -4.30 11.33
C PRO A 486 -15.56 -5.41 10.71
N LEU A 487 -15.15 -5.23 9.45
CA LEU A 487 -14.28 -6.18 8.75
C LEU A 487 -12.88 -6.23 9.39
N MET A 488 -12.34 -5.07 9.79
CA MET A 488 -11.08 -4.97 10.51
C MET A 488 -11.13 -5.77 11.82
N GLY A 489 -12.22 -5.68 12.60
CA GLY A 489 -12.41 -6.50 13.80
C GLY A 489 -12.44 -8.00 13.50
N ILE A 490 -13.20 -8.41 12.48
CA ILE A 490 -13.28 -9.82 12.05
C ILE A 490 -11.89 -10.32 11.62
N MET A 491 -11.17 -9.53 10.82
CA MET A 491 -9.86 -9.91 10.29
C MET A 491 -8.78 -9.94 11.37
N GLY A 492 -8.85 -9.06 12.36
CA GLY A 492 -7.94 -9.07 13.51
C GLY A 492 -8.11 -10.34 14.36
N VAL A 493 -9.36 -10.71 14.66
CA VAL A 493 -9.66 -11.97 15.37
C VAL A 493 -9.22 -13.18 14.55
N PHE A 494 -9.53 -13.20 13.25
CA PHE A 494 -9.12 -14.26 12.35
C PHE A 494 -7.59 -14.41 12.32
N SER A 495 -6.86 -13.31 12.19
CA SER A 495 -5.38 -13.30 12.17
C SER A 495 -4.80 -13.84 13.48
N ALA A 496 -5.32 -13.41 14.63
CA ALA A 496 -4.88 -13.90 15.94
C ALA A 496 -5.12 -15.41 16.09
N LEU A 497 -6.31 -15.90 15.70
CA LEU A 497 -6.63 -17.33 15.75
C LEU A 497 -5.74 -18.15 14.82
N MET A 498 -5.51 -17.69 13.59
CA MET A 498 -4.64 -18.38 12.66
C MET A 498 -3.19 -18.38 13.15
N LEU A 499 -2.69 -17.31 13.77
CA LEU A 499 -1.35 -17.32 14.38
C LEU A 499 -1.23 -18.35 15.50
N ILE A 500 -2.24 -18.44 16.37
CA ILE A 500 -2.27 -19.45 17.44
C ILE A 500 -2.24 -20.86 16.83
N ILE A 501 -3.04 -21.13 15.79
CA ILE A 501 -2.99 -22.41 15.06
C ILE A 501 -1.60 -22.66 14.47
N ASN A 502 -0.98 -21.63 13.89
CA ASN A 502 0.37 -21.73 13.33
C ASN A 502 1.42 -22.13 14.37
N THR A 503 1.23 -21.75 15.64
CA THR A 503 2.17 -22.15 16.71
C THR A 503 2.04 -23.60 17.17
N MET A 504 0.97 -24.30 16.73
CA MET A 504 0.67 -25.68 17.09
C MET A 504 1.06 -26.68 15.99
N LEU A 505 1.28 -26.19 14.76
CA LEU A 505 1.80 -26.94 13.62
C LEU A 505 3.32 -26.99 13.70
#